data_AF-A0A0A9YET8-F1
#
_entry.id   AF-A0A0A9YET8-F1
#
_cell.length_a   1.000
_cell.length_b   1.000
_cell.length_c   1.000
_cell.angle_alpha   90.00
_cell.angle_beta   90.00
_cell.angle_gamma   90.00
#
_symmetry.space_group_name_H-M   'P 1'
#
loop_
_entity.id
_entity.type
_entity.pdbx_description
1 polymer ?
#
loop_
_entity_poly.entity_id
_entity_poly.type
_entity_poly.pdbx_seq_one_letter_code
_entity_poly.pdbx_strand_id
1 'polypeptide(L)'
;VMGISRPRSSSVASQQPSKKEAMDQLLNLLSIFNRTLNLHGVDPQLVSLFFMQLFYYLCANALNNLMLRKDYCHWSRGMHMRYNLSYLEQWAREEKVQDTRVVEMLAPIIQAAQLLQARKYECDVDSLIEMCSKLTPNQILKLLHLYTTHDSYDDKVSEAFMQTM
;
A
#
# COMPACT_ATOMS: atom_id res chain seq x y z
N VAL A 1 -31.05 52.90 11.77
CA VAL A 1 -31.18 51.49 11.32
C VAL A 1 -29.81 50.84 11.42
N MET A 2 -29.58 49.99 12.43
CA MET A 2 -28.32 49.24 12.59
C MET A 2 -28.31 48.06 11.61
N GLY A 3 -27.35 48.05 10.68
CA GLY A 3 -27.14 46.92 9.77
C GLY A 3 -26.45 45.77 10.50
N ILE A 4 -27.21 44.72 10.80
CA ILE A 4 -26.68 43.47 11.35
C ILE A 4 -25.87 42.77 10.25
N SER A 5 -24.54 42.82 10.36
CA SER A 5 -23.65 42.01 9.53
C SER A 5 -23.62 40.58 10.08
N ARG A 6 -24.23 39.64 9.36
CA ARG A 6 -24.12 38.20 9.66
C ARG A 6 -22.66 37.74 9.43
N PRO A 7 -22.00 37.07 10.38
CA PRO A 7 -20.72 36.45 10.09
C PRO A 7 -20.93 35.27 9.13
N ARG A 8 -20.14 35.25 8.04
CA ARG A 8 -20.04 34.11 7.11
C ARG A 8 -19.64 32.88 7.91
N SER A 9 -20.47 31.84 7.88
CA SER A 9 -20.09 30.50 8.32
C SER A 9 -18.83 30.07 7.57
N SER A 10 -17.70 29.99 8.27
CA SER A 10 -16.50 29.34 7.78
C SER A 10 -16.82 27.86 7.66
N SER A 11 -16.90 27.39 6.42
CA SER A 11 -16.85 25.97 6.09
C SER A 11 -15.63 25.36 6.78
N VAL A 12 -15.88 24.43 7.71
CA VAL A 12 -14.85 23.57 8.29
C VAL A 12 -14.24 22.81 7.12
N ALA A 13 -13.11 23.29 6.61
CA ALA A 13 -12.29 22.52 5.72
C ALA A 13 -11.88 21.29 6.53
N SER A 14 -12.44 20.13 6.18
CA SER A 14 -11.98 18.84 6.69
C SER A 14 -10.50 18.74 6.37
N GLN A 15 -9.64 19.04 7.35
CA GLN A 15 -8.20 18.91 7.22
C GLN A 15 -7.94 17.44 6.92
N GLN A 16 -7.43 17.15 5.72
CA GLN A 16 -6.99 15.80 5.40
C GLN A 16 -5.85 15.46 6.36
N PRO A 17 -5.91 14.31 7.06
CA PRO A 17 -4.87 13.93 7.99
C PRO A 17 -3.52 13.85 7.27
N SER A 18 -2.45 14.22 7.98
CA SER A 18 -1.10 14.02 7.46
C SER A 18 -0.87 12.53 7.16
N LYS A 19 0.09 12.20 6.29
CA LYS A 19 0.36 10.79 5.91
C LYS A 19 0.63 9.90 7.13
N LYS A 20 1.31 10.45 8.14
CA LYS A 20 1.59 9.76 9.40
C LYS A 20 0.31 9.57 10.22
N GLU A 21 -0.48 10.63 10.39
CA GLU A 21 -1.77 10.56 11.09
C GLU A 21 -2.72 9.54 10.45
N ALA A 22 -2.76 9.45 9.12
CA ALA A 22 -3.61 8.49 8.41
C ALA A 22 -3.20 7.04 8.68
N MET A 23 -1.88 6.76 8.71
CA MET A 23 -1.38 5.44 9.08
C MET A 23 -1.68 5.11 10.55
N ASP A 24 -1.43 6.05 11.46
CA ASP A 24 -1.73 5.88 12.89
C ASP A 24 -3.24 5.60 13.10
N GLN A 25 -4.12 6.29 12.38
CA GLN A 25 -5.57 6.03 12.40
C GLN A 25 -5.92 4.61 11.93
N LEU A 26 -5.30 4.14 10.84
CA LEU A 26 -5.51 2.77 10.34
C LEU A 26 -5.10 1.74 11.40
N LEU A 27 -3.90 1.86 11.97
CA LEU A 27 -3.40 0.93 12.99
C LEU A 27 -4.30 0.90 14.23
N ASN A 28 -4.75 2.08 14.67
CA ASN A 28 -5.71 2.19 15.78
C ASN A 28 -7.02 1.45 15.49
N LEU A 29 -7.57 1.58 14.27
CA LEU A 29 -8.78 0.85 13.87
C LEU A 29 -8.56 -0.67 13.86
N LEU A 30 -7.42 -1.13 13.36
CA LEU A 30 -7.08 -2.55 13.36
C LEU A 30 -6.99 -3.10 14.80
N SER A 31 -6.35 -2.38 15.72
CA SER A 31 -6.28 -2.76 17.14
C SER A 31 -7.66 -2.75 17.81
N ILE A 32 -8.54 -1.81 17.48
CA ILE A 32 -9.93 -1.81 17.96
C ILE A 32 -10.66 -3.07 17.49
N PHE A 33 -10.55 -3.43 16.21
CA PHE A 33 -11.16 -4.66 15.70
C PHE A 33 -10.61 -5.91 16.40
N ASN A 34 -9.28 -6.02 16.54
CA ASN A 34 -8.67 -7.18 17.21
C ASN A 34 -9.15 -7.29 18.66
N ARG A 35 -9.13 -6.18 19.41
CA ARG A 35 -9.60 -6.14 20.80
C ARG A 35 -11.07 -6.52 20.91
N THR A 36 -11.93 -6.00 20.04
CA THR A 36 -13.37 -6.28 20.06
C THR A 36 -13.64 -7.75 19.77
N LEU A 37 -13.01 -8.33 18.75
CA LEU A 37 -13.19 -9.75 18.40
C LEU A 37 -12.76 -10.66 19.55
N ASN A 38 -11.61 -10.38 20.18
CA ASN A 38 -11.12 -11.14 21.33
C ASN A 38 -12.03 -10.97 22.57
N LEU A 39 -12.51 -9.76 22.85
CA LEU A 39 -13.41 -9.49 23.98
C LEU A 39 -14.72 -10.27 23.88
N HIS A 40 -15.23 -10.46 22.66
CA HIS A 40 -16.44 -11.24 22.39
C HIS A 40 -16.19 -12.75 22.30
N GLY A 41 -14.96 -13.22 22.51
CA GLY A 41 -14.63 -14.65 22.46
C GLY A 41 -14.79 -15.27 21.09
N VAL A 42 -14.60 -14.49 20.02
CA VAL A 42 -14.62 -15.00 18.65
C VAL A 42 -13.49 -16.03 18.48
N ASP A 43 -13.80 -17.14 17.81
CA ASP A 43 -12.83 -18.20 17.56
C ASP A 43 -11.54 -17.63 16.91
N PRO A 44 -10.34 -17.95 17.42
CA PRO A 44 -9.09 -17.41 16.89
C PRO A 44 -8.87 -17.65 15.39
N GLN A 45 -9.39 -18.75 14.83
CA GLN A 45 -9.33 -19.01 13.39
C GLN A 45 -10.19 -18.02 12.61
N LEU A 46 -11.38 -17.68 13.13
CA LEU A 46 -12.23 -16.65 12.53
C LEU A 46 -11.60 -15.27 12.62
N VAL A 47 -10.90 -14.96 13.72
CA VAL A 47 -10.12 -13.71 13.83
C VAL A 47 -9.03 -13.65 12.76
N SER A 48 -8.28 -14.74 12.55
CA SER A 48 -7.27 -14.81 11.49
C SER A 48 -7.89 -14.64 10.10
N LEU A 49 -9.01 -15.31 9.80
CA LEU A 49 -9.70 -15.17 8.51
C LEU A 49 -10.22 -13.75 8.28
N PHE A 50 -10.73 -13.10 9.32
CA PHE A 50 -11.15 -11.69 9.26
C PHE A 50 -9.98 -10.79 8.84
N PHE A 51 -8.82 -10.94 9.48
CA PHE A 51 -7.65 -10.12 9.14
C PHE A 51 -7.04 -10.48 7.78
N MET A 52 -7.06 -11.76 7.37
CA MET A 52 -6.66 -12.15 6.02
C MET A 52 -7.52 -11.42 4.97
N GLN A 53 -8.85 -11.45 5.15
CA GLN A 53 -9.75 -10.78 4.20
C GLN A 53 -9.56 -9.27 4.20
N LEU A 54 -9.34 -8.66 5.36
CA LEU A 54 -9.11 -7.23 5.49
C LEU A 54 -7.78 -6.82 4.84
N PHE A 55 -6.69 -7.54 5.08
CA PHE A 55 -5.38 -7.26 4.50
C PHE A 55 -5.37 -7.49 2.99
N TYR A 56 -6.07 -8.53 2.53
CA TYR A 56 -6.30 -8.75 1.10
C TYR A 56 -7.04 -7.55 0.46
N TYR A 57 -8.10 -7.05 1.12
CA TYR A 57 -8.84 -5.89 0.63
C TYR A 57 -7.98 -4.63 0.58
N LEU A 58 -7.17 -4.36 1.61
CA LEU A 58 -6.22 -3.25 1.64
C LEU A 58 -5.20 -3.36 0.50
N CYS A 59 -4.61 -4.55 0.31
CA CYS A 59 -3.67 -4.85 -0.76
C CYS A 59 -4.28 -4.59 -2.14
N ALA A 60 -5.45 -5.17 -2.41
CA ALA A 60 -6.14 -5.03 -3.68
C ALA A 60 -6.49 -3.56 -3.98
N ASN A 61 -6.99 -2.81 -2.99
CA ASN A 61 -7.28 -1.39 -3.16
C ASN A 61 -6.03 -0.57 -3.46
N ALA A 62 -4.94 -0.78 -2.69
CA ALA A 62 -3.69 -0.06 -2.90
C ALA A 62 -3.09 -0.37 -4.28
N LEU A 63 -3.05 -1.65 -4.66
CA LEU A 63 -2.51 -2.10 -5.95
C LEU A 63 -3.35 -1.58 -7.13
N ASN A 64 -4.68 -1.63 -7.03
CA ASN A 64 -5.56 -1.09 -8.06
C ASN A 64 -5.36 0.42 -8.23
N ASN A 65 -5.28 1.17 -7.13
CA ASN A 65 -5.01 2.60 -7.20
C ASN A 65 -3.64 2.90 -7.83
N LEU A 66 -2.62 2.10 -7.53
CA LEU A 66 -1.30 2.22 -8.15
C LEU A 66 -1.37 1.98 -9.67
N MET A 67 -2.07 0.93 -10.12
CA MET A 67 -2.21 0.58 -11.54
C MET A 67 -3.12 1.51 -12.35
N LEU A 68 -3.86 2.41 -11.70
CA LEU A 68 -4.74 3.39 -12.35
C LEU A 68 -4.10 4.78 -12.48
N ARG A 69 -3.01 5.04 -11.76
CA ARG A 69 -2.51 6.41 -11.55
C ARG A 69 -0.99 6.49 -11.63
N LYS A 70 -0.49 7.02 -12.76
CA LYS A 70 0.94 7.21 -13.02
C LYS A 70 1.64 8.09 -11.98
N ASP A 71 0.93 9.00 -11.31
CA ASP A 71 1.49 9.89 -10.27
C ASP A 71 1.90 9.16 -8.98
N TYR A 72 1.59 7.85 -8.88
CA TYR A 72 2.06 7.00 -7.79
C TYR A 72 3.18 6.03 -8.20
N CYS A 73 3.53 5.95 -9.49
CA CYS A 73 4.48 4.97 -10.00
C CYS A 73 5.88 5.57 -10.16
N HIS A 74 6.54 5.89 -9.05
CA HIS A 74 7.93 6.39 -9.06
C HIS A 74 8.70 5.91 -7.83
N TRP A 75 10.03 6.02 -7.85
CA TRP A 75 10.90 5.41 -6.84
C TRP A 75 10.56 5.80 -5.40
N SER A 76 10.43 7.11 -5.12
CA SER A 76 10.12 7.58 -3.76
C SER A 76 8.73 7.17 -3.26
N ARG A 77 7.76 6.88 -4.15
CA ARG A 77 6.47 6.29 -3.74
C ARG A 77 6.64 4.86 -3.29
N GLY A 78 7.43 4.07 -4.02
CA GLY A 78 7.81 2.73 -3.58
C GLY A 78 8.39 2.77 -2.16
N MET A 79 9.30 3.70 -1.88
CA MET A 79 9.91 3.84 -0.56
C MET A 79 8.87 4.13 0.54
N HIS A 80 7.98 5.12 0.30
CA HIS A 80 6.91 5.44 1.24
C HIS A 80 5.92 4.26 1.45
N MET A 81 5.60 3.52 0.38
CA MET A 81 4.72 2.35 0.46
C MET A 81 5.34 1.26 1.32
N ARG A 82 6.63 0.95 1.12
CA ARG A 82 7.36 -0.02 1.95
C ARG A 82 7.36 0.39 3.41
N TYR A 83 7.55 1.68 3.70
CA TYR A 83 7.50 2.18 5.08
C TYR A 83 6.12 1.95 5.71
N ASN A 84 5.04 2.31 5.02
CA ASN A 84 3.68 2.08 5.49
C ASN A 84 3.35 0.59 5.68
N LEU A 85 3.82 -0.27 4.78
CA LEU A 85 3.63 -1.73 4.87
C LEU A 85 4.38 -2.31 6.07
N SER A 86 5.59 -1.80 6.38
CA SER A 86 6.34 -2.24 7.56
C SER A 86 5.61 -1.98 8.88
N TYR A 87 4.82 -0.91 8.97
CA TYR A 87 3.95 -0.67 10.12
C TYR A 87 2.82 -1.69 10.24
N LEU A 88 2.22 -2.13 9.13
CA LEU A 88 1.18 -3.17 9.14
C LEU A 88 1.76 -4.53 9.54
N GLU A 89 2.96 -4.86 9.07
CA GLU A 89 3.69 -6.07 9.47
C GLU A 89 4.05 -6.05 10.96
N GLN A 90 4.54 -4.91 11.45
CA GLN A 90 4.86 -4.72 12.86
C GLN A 90 3.60 -4.83 13.72
N TRP A 91 2.51 -4.17 13.33
CA TRP A 91 1.22 -4.26 14.03
C TRP A 91 0.72 -5.70 14.14
N ALA A 92 0.74 -6.46 13.04
CA ALA A 92 0.28 -7.86 13.05
C ALA A 92 1.13 -8.73 14.00
N ARG A 93 2.43 -8.44 14.10
CA ARG A 93 3.35 -9.12 15.04
C ARG A 93 3.05 -8.74 16.50
N GLU A 94 2.84 -7.47 16.79
CA GLU A 94 2.59 -6.95 18.14
C GLU A 94 1.23 -7.41 18.70
N GLU A 95 0.20 -7.43 17.86
CA GLU A 95 -1.15 -7.89 18.19
C GLU A 95 -1.28 -9.42 18.23
N LYS A 96 -0.15 -10.12 18.00
CA LYS A 96 -0.05 -11.60 18.02
C LYS A 96 -1.11 -12.27 17.14
N VAL A 97 -1.33 -11.73 15.94
CA VAL A 97 -2.13 -12.42 14.93
C VAL A 97 -1.34 -13.67 14.53
N GLN A 98 -1.73 -14.82 15.08
CA GLN A 98 -0.94 -16.06 15.09
C GLN A 98 -0.67 -16.62 13.68
N ASP A 99 -1.42 -16.15 12.69
CA ASP A 99 -1.39 -16.65 11.33
C ASP A 99 -0.54 -15.77 10.40
N THR A 100 0.63 -16.28 10.01
CA THR A 100 1.55 -15.58 9.09
C THR A 100 0.91 -15.27 7.75
N ARG A 101 -0.12 -16.01 7.35
CA ARG A 101 -0.85 -15.80 6.09
C ARG A 101 -1.56 -14.45 6.04
N VAL A 102 -1.84 -13.82 7.18
CA VAL A 102 -2.44 -12.47 7.23
C VAL A 102 -1.52 -11.45 6.55
N VAL A 103 -0.24 -11.46 6.91
CA VAL A 103 0.75 -10.55 6.32
C VAL A 103 1.02 -10.91 4.86
N GLU A 104 1.01 -12.20 4.52
CA GLU A 104 1.18 -12.68 3.13
C GLU A 104 0.11 -12.11 2.17
N MET A 105 -1.06 -11.70 2.67
CA MET A 105 -2.09 -11.05 1.83
C MET A 105 -1.64 -9.70 1.27
N LEU A 106 -0.63 -9.07 1.87
CA LEU A 106 -0.01 -7.83 1.37
C LEU A 106 1.10 -8.10 0.34
N ALA A 107 1.46 -9.36 0.07
CA ALA A 107 2.60 -9.68 -0.80
C ALA A 107 2.54 -9.03 -2.20
N PRO A 108 1.40 -8.95 -2.90
CA PRO A 108 1.34 -8.26 -4.19
C PRO A 108 1.73 -6.79 -4.12
N ILE A 109 1.23 -6.03 -3.14
CA ILE A 109 1.57 -4.61 -3.01
C ILE A 109 3.01 -4.40 -2.51
N ILE A 110 3.54 -5.32 -1.69
CA ILE A 110 4.96 -5.33 -1.28
C ILE A 110 5.84 -5.50 -2.52
N GLN A 111 5.56 -6.49 -3.36
CA GLN A 111 6.32 -6.75 -4.59
C GLN A 111 6.19 -5.60 -5.59
N ALA A 112 5.02 -4.98 -5.73
CA ALA A 112 4.85 -3.80 -6.55
C ALA A 112 5.73 -2.64 -6.06
N ALA A 113 5.79 -2.40 -4.75
CA ALA A 113 6.65 -1.37 -4.16
C ALA A 113 8.14 -1.68 -4.34
N GLN A 114 8.53 -2.96 -4.30
CA GLN A 114 9.89 -3.42 -4.60
C GLN A 114 10.24 -3.21 -6.07
N LEU A 115 9.34 -3.55 -7.01
CA LEU A 115 9.52 -3.32 -8.44
C LEU A 115 9.76 -1.84 -8.77
N LEU A 116 9.04 -0.93 -8.11
CA LEU A 116 9.27 0.51 -8.27
C LEU A 116 10.69 0.92 -7.84
N GLN A 117 11.27 0.28 -6.83
CA GLN A 117 12.61 0.60 -6.30
C GLN A 117 13.76 -0.18 -6.93
N ALA A 118 13.46 -1.26 -7.65
CA ALA A 118 14.47 -2.10 -8.22
C ALA A 118 15.17 -1.43 -9.41
N ARG A 119 16.40 -1.89 -9.67
CA ARG A 119 17.13 -1.59 -10.91
C ARG A 119 16.43 -2.31 -12.07
N LYS A 120 16.44 -1.69 -13.24
CA LYS A 120 15.64 -2.11 -14.40
C LYS A 120 16.56 -2.26 -15.62
N TYR A 121 17.68 -2.94 -15.43
CA TYR A 121 18.62 -3.27 -16.51
C TYR A 121 18.28 -4.64 -17.10
N GLU A 122 18.70 -4.92 -18.34
CA GLU A 122 18.40 -6.19 -19.03
C GLU A 122 18.90 -7.42 -18.24
N CYS A 123 20.01 -7.31 -17.53
CA CYS A 123 20.53 -8.38 -16.66
C CYS A 123 19.68 -8.64 -15.41
N ASP A 124 18.77 -7.73 -15.05
CA ASP A 124 17.95 -7.82 -13.85
C ASP A 124 16.60 -8.52 -14.10
N VAL A 125 16.23 -8.78 -15.37
CA VAL A 125 14.90 -9.28 -15.77
C VAL A 125 14.50 -10.54 -15.00
N ASP A 126 15.33 -11.59 -15.02
CA ASP A 126 15.02 -12.86 -14.36
C ASP A 126 14.81 -12.68 -12.85
N SER A 127 15.68 -11.89 -12.21
CA SER A 127 15.60 -11.61 -10.77
C SER A 127 14.33 -10.82 -10.39
N LEU A 128 13.87 -9.94 -11.29
CA LEU A 128 12.64 -9.18 -11.11
C LEU A 128 11.41 -10.06 -11.26
N ILE A 129 11.39 -10.98 -12.22
CA ILE A 129 10.31 -11.96 -12.40
C ILE A 129 10.19 -12.83 -11.15
N GLU A 130 11.32 -13.33 -10.63
CA GLU A 130 11.33 -14.13 -9.41
C GLU A 130 10.83 -13.33 -8.19
N MET A 131 11.31 -12.10 -8.02
CA MET A 131 10.88 -11.19 -6.96
C MET A 131 9.37 -10.89 -7.05
N CYS A 132 8.82 -10.73 -8.25
CA CYS A 132 7.41 -10.38 -8.49
C CYS A 132 6.47 -11.59 -8.66
N SER A 133 6.78 -12.73 -8.03
CA SER A 133 6.02 -13.98 -8.11
C SER A 133 4.55 -13.95 -7.65
N LYS A 134 4.08 -12.87 -7.01
CA LYS A 134 2.69 -12.63 -6.59
C LYS A 134 1.97 -11.59 -7.45
N LEU A 135 2.61 -11.11 -8.51
CA LEU A 135 2.02 -10.28 -9.55
C LEU A 135 1.90 -11.09 -10.84
N THR A 136 0.85 -10.82 -11.60
CA THR A 136 0.73 -11.36 -12.96
C THR A 136 1.64 -10.59 -13.93
N PRO A 137 2.09 -11.19 -15.04
CA PRO A 137 2.90 -10.50 -16.03
C PRO A 137 2.28 -9.18 -16.51
N ASN A 138 0.96 -9.17 -16.73
CA ASN A 138 0.23 -7.96 -17.12
C ASN A 138 0.28 -6.85 -16.05
N GLN A 139 0.28 -7.19 -14.77
CA GLN A 139 0.41 -6.21 -13.68
C GLN A 139 1.83 -5.63 -13.64
N ILE A 140 2.86 -6.47 -13.81
CA ILE A 140 4.26 -6.05 -13.88
C ILE A 140 4.45 -5.07 -15.05
N LEU A 141 4.05 -5.46 -16.25
CA LEU A 141 4.12 -4.61 -17.44
C LEU A 141 3.33 -3.30 -17.27
N LYS A 142 2.14 -3.35 -16.67
CA LYS A 142 1.34 -2.16 -16.40
C LYS A 142 2.05 -1.19 -15.47
N LEU A 143 2.67 -1.68 -14.39
CA LEU A 143 3.40 -0.87 -13.43
C LEU A 143 4.65 -0.24 -14.07
N LEU A 144 5.39 -1.01 -14.87
CA LEU A 144 6.56 -0.51 -15.61
C LEU A 144 6.17 0.56 -16.64
N HIS A 145 5.06 0.37 -17.35
CA HIS A 145 4.58 1.35 -18.32
C HIS A 145 4.12 2.66 -17.67
N LEU A 146 3.58 2.59 -16.44
CA LEU A 146 3.19 3.77 -15.68
C LEU A 146 4.36 4.46 -14.98
N TYR A 147 5.54 3.84 -14.96
CA TYR A 147 6.69 4.33 -14.21
C TYR A 147 7.16 5.69 -14.71
N THR A 148 7.27 6.67 -13.81
CA THR A 148 7.73 8.02 -14.12
C THR A 148 9.05 8.34 -13.42
N THR A 149 9.97 8.95 -14.16
CA THR A 149 11.29 9.37 -13.64
C THR A 149 11.17 10.76 -13.04
N HIS A 150 10.79 10.86 -11.77
CA HIS A 150 10.69 12.14 -11.06
C HIS A 150 11.89 12.42 -10.16
N ASP A 151 12.59 11.36 -9.72
CA ASP A 151 13.68 11.46 -8.75
C ASP A 151 15.05 11.34 -9.46
N SER A 152 16.10 11.94 -8.88
CA SER A 152 17.48 11.82 -9.41
C SER A 152 18.06 10.39 -9.35
N TYR A 153 17.31 9.47 -8.74
CA TYR A 153 17.62 8.05 -8.62
C TYR A 153 16.87 7.20 -9.67
N ASP A 154 16.10 7.84 -10.56
CA ASP A 154 15.29 7.17 -11.59
C ASP A 154 15.97 7.13 -12.95
N ASP A 155 16.22 5.92 -13.44
CA ASP A 155 16.46 5.66 -14.86
C ASP A 155 15.14 5.37 -15.58
N LYS A 156 15.01 5.81 -16.84
CA LYS A 156 13.87 5.43 -17.68
C LYS A 156 13.90 3.93 -17.95
N VAL A 157 12.75 3.29 -17.86
CA VAL A 157 12.58 1.90 -18.28
C VAL A 157 12.77 1.82 -19.79
N SER A 158 13.71 1.01 -20.27
CA SER A 158 13.94 0.84 -21.70
C SER A 158 12.84 0.00 -22.33
N GLU A 159 12.56 0.23 -23.62
CA GLU A 159 11.57 -0.57 -24.35
C GLU A 159 12.05 -2.02 -24.53
N ALA A 160 13.35 -2.22 -24.74
CA ALA A 160 13.98 -3.54 -24.80
C ALA A 160 13.77 -4.34 -23.50
N PHE A 161 13.94 -3.68 -22.35
CA PHE A 161 13.67 -4.29 -21.04
C PHE A 161 12.21 -4.75 -20.92
N MET A 162 11.24 -3.90 -21.33
CA MET A 162 9.82 -4.27 -21.31
C MET A 162 9.46 -5.40 -22.28
N GLN A 163 10.15 -5.51 -23.42
CA GLN A 163 9.95 -6.59 -24.39
C GLN A 163 10.53 -7.93 -23.92
N THR A 164 11.44 -7.92 -22.96
CA THR A 164 12.12 -9.11 -22.42
C THR A 164 11.41 -9.68 -21.18
N MET A 165 10.55 -8.87 -20.54
CA MET A 165 9.76 -9.24 -19.34
C MET A 165 8.57 -10.15 -19.64
#